data_AF-A0A1G1I4G2-F1
#
_entry.id   AF-A0A1G1I4G2-F1
#
_cell.length_a   1.000
_cell.length_b   1.000
_cell.length_c   1.000
_cell.angle_alpha   90.00
_cell.angle_beta   90.00
_cell.angle_gamma   90.00
#
_symmetry.space_group_name_H-M   'P 1'
#
loop_
_entity.id
_entity.type
_entity.pdbx_description
1 polymer ?
#
loop_
_entity_poly.entity_id
_entity_poly.type
_entity_poly.pdbx_seq_one_letter_code
_entity_poly.pdbx_strand_id
1 'polypeptide(L)'
;MPITEEVIKKVAEDTGVSVEELKVSGLLAFLREKKKKIMLERIEILSRYRVSSAEDLEIKIKTGEIPEHPTWEDVILLENLEAGIALIDGDIKSIQESS
;
A
#
# COMPACT_ATOMS: atom_id res chain seq x y z
N MET A 1 1.59 11.06 22.59
CA MET A 1 0.63 12.04 23.13
C MET A 1 -0.58 12.08 22.19
N PRO A 2 -1.81 12.09 22.68
CA PRO A 2 -2.99 12.25 21.83
C PRO A 2 -3.01 13.65 21.21
N ILE A 3 -3.44 13.76 19.96
CA ILE A 3 -3.73 15.05 19.33
C ILE A 3 -5.03 15.58 19.95
N THR A 4 -5.03 16.81 20.46
CA THR A 4 -6.23 17.43 21.02
C THR A 4 -7.11 18.02 19.92
N GLU A 5 -8.40 18.12 20.18
CA GLU A 5 -9.35 18.68 19.22
C GLU A 5 -9.07 20.15 18.88
N GLU A 6 -8.52 20.90 19.83
CA GLU A 6 -8.05 22.28 19.62
C GLU A 6 -6.96 22.37 18.54
N VAL A 7 -6.03 21.42 18.55
CA VAL A 7 -4.96 21.36 17.54
C VAL A 7 -5.54 21.02 16.17
N ILE A 8 -6.53 20.12 16.09
CA ILE A 8 -7.18 19.76 14.82
C ILE A 8 -7.92 20.98 14.24
N LYS A 9 -8.66 21.72 15.08
CA LYS A 9 -9.36 22.94 14.66
C LYS A 9 -8.39 24.00 14.16
N LYS A 10 -7.31 24.25 14.91
CA LYS A 10 -6.27 25.19 14.49
C LYS A 10 -5.65 24.81 13.13
N VAL A 11 -5.34 23.54 12.92
CA VAL A 11 -4.78 23.08 11.63
C VAL A 11 -5.80 23.24 10.51
N ALA A 12 -7.08 22.93 10.75
CA ALA A 12 -8.15 23.13 9.78
C ALA A 12 -8.29 24.61 9.38
N GLU A 13 -8.26 25.53 10.36
CA GLU A 13 -8.25 26.98 10.14
C GLU A 13 -7.00 27.43 9.35
N ASP A 14 -5.81 27.03 9.78
CA ASP A 14 -4.53 27.38 9.15
C ASP A 14 -4.44 26.89 7.69
N THR A 15 -5.13 25.78 7.37
CA THR A 15 -5.11 25.16 6.03
C THR A 15 -6.35 25.48 5.18
N GLY A 16 -7.32 26.21 5.73
CA GLY A 16 -8.52 26.65 5.02
C GLY A 16 -9.49 25.51 4.66
N VAL A 17 -9.49 24.41 5.42
CA VAL A 17 -10.40 23.27 5.22
C VAL A 17 -11.26 23.05 6.46
N SER A 18 -12.39 22.38 6.33
CA SER A 18 -13.16 21.94 7.48
C SER A 18 -12.43 20.80 8.24
N VAL A 19 -12.75 20.64 9.52
CA VAL A 19 -12.24 19.51 10.33
C VAL A 19 -12.59 18.16 9.69
N GLU A 20 -13.75 18.05 9.05
CA GLU A 20 -14.16 16.80 8.41
C GLU A 20 -13.37 16.53 7.13
N GLU A 21 -13.19 17.54 6.28
CA GLU A 21 -12.31 17.44 5.10
C GLU A 21 -10.87 17.12 5.51
N LEU A 22 -10.37 17.69 6.60
CA LEU A 22 -9.04 17.40 7.14
C LEU A 22 -8.90 15.92 7.55
N LYS A 23 -9.93 15.35 8.20
CA LYS A 23 -9.93 13.92 8.56
C LYS A 23 -9.94 13.03 7.34
N VAL A 24 -10.85 13.28 6.39
CA VAL A 24 -10.99 12.47 5.16
C VAL A 24 -9.71 12.55 4.33
N SER A 25 -9.21 13.76 4.07
CA SER A 25 -7.99 13.97 3.30
C SER A 25 -6.76 13.40 4.00
N GLY A 26 -6.67 13.54 5.33
CA GLY A 26 -5.59 12.95 6.14
C GLY A 26 -5.58 11.43 6.10
N LEU A 27 -6.75 10.79 6.23
CA LEU A 27 -6.87 9.34 6.16
C LEU A 27 -6.54 8.81 4.76
N LEU A 28 -7.04 9.47 3.71
CA LEU A 28 -6.71 9.13 2.32
C LEU A 28 -5.21 9.32 2.03
N ALA A 29 -4.60 10.40 2.51
CA ALA A 29 -3.17 10.65 2.33
C ALA A 29 -2.32 9.56 3.02
N PHE A 30 -2.69 9.17 4.25
CA PHE A 30 -2.04 8.08 4.97
C PHE A 30 -2.12 6.75 4.21
N LEU A 31 -3.32 6.37 3.76
CA LEU A 31 -3.53 5.12 3.01
C LEU A 31 -2.77 5.10 1.68
N ARG A 32 -2.78 6.21 0.93
CA ARG A 32 -2.04 6.35 -0.33
C ARG A 32 -0.53 6.22 -0.12
N GLU A 33 0.02 6.85 0.91
CA GLU A 33 1.45 6.75 1.22
C GLU A 33 1.81 5.33 1.66
N LYS A 34 0.95 4.66 2.44
CA LYS A 34 1.14 3.25 2.81
C LYS A 34 1.13 2.34 1.59
N LYS A 35 0.15 2.50 0.69
CA LYS A 35 0.07 1.76 -0.58
C LYS A 35 1.33 1.97 -1.42
N LYS A 36 1.80 3.21 -1.54
CA LYS A 36 3.01 3.55 -2.30
C LYS A 36 4.23 2.78 -1.81
N LYS A 37 4.43 2.66 -0.48
CA LYS A 37 5.55 1.90 0.09
C LYS A 37 5.47 0.42 -0.25
N ILE A 38 4.29 -0.19 -0.13
CA ILE A 38 4.06 -1.61 -0.50
C ILE A 38 4.31 -1.82 -1.99
N MET A 39 3.87 -0.88 -2.84
CA MET A 39 4.11 -0.94 -4.29
C MET A 39 5.60 -0.85 -4.64
N LEU A 40 6.38 -0.04 -3.92
CA LEU A 40 7.83 0.07 -4.14
C LEU A 40 8.53 -1.26 -3.80
N GLU A 41 8.18 -1.88 -2.69
CA GLU A 41 8.70 -3.20 -2.30
C GLU A 41 8.33 -4.27 -3.34
N ARG A 42 7.07 -4.28 -3.81
CA ARG A 42 6.62 -5.15 -4.89
C ARG A 42 7.45 -4.96 -6.16
N ILE A 43 7.69 -3.72 -6.57
CA ILE A 43 8.50 -3.40 -7.75
C ILE A 43 9.94 -3.88 -7.59
N GLU A 44 10.53 -3.73 -6.39
CA GLU A 44 11.89 -4.17 -6.11
C GLU A 44 12.04 -5.69 -6.33
N ILE A 45 11.13 -6.48 -5.78
CA ILE A 45 11.17 -7.95 -5.91
C ILE A 45 10.96 -8.36 -7.38
N LEU A 46 9.96 -7.81 -8.06
CA LEU A 46 9.70 -8.11 -9.47
C LEU A 46 10.89 -7.74 -10.38
N SER A 47 11.55 -6.60 -10.08
CA SER A 47 12.72 -6.14 -10.82
C SER A 47 13.93 -7.06 -10.62
N ARG A 48 14.15 -7.55 -9.39
CA ARG A 48 15.22 -8.51 -9.04
C ARG A 48 15.20 -9.74 -9.96
N TYR A 49 14.01 -10.25 -10.28
CA TYR A 49 13.82 -11.46 -11.09
C TYR A 49 13.43 -11.20 -12.55
N ARG A 50 13.25 -9.93 -12.93
CA ARG A 50 12.77 -9.52 -14.27
C ARG A 50 11.48 -10.25 -14.65
N VAL A 51 10.51 -10.19 -13.76
CA VAL A 51 9.17 -10.80 -13.88
C VAL A 51 8.11 -9.71 -13.74
N SER A 52 6.89 -9.96 -14.21
CA SER A 52 5.80 -8.98 -14.14
C SER A 52 4.79 -9.25 -13.02
N SER A 53 4.80 -10.47 -12.47
CA SER A 53 3.86 -10.93 -11.43
C SER A 53 4.49 -12.00 -10.52
N ALA A 54 3.82 -12.30 -9.41
CA ALA A 54 4.16 -13.46 -8.57
C ALA A 54 4.01 -14.78 -9.34
N GLU A 55 2.95 -14.92 -10.15
CA GLU A 55 2.70 -16.07 -11.02
C GLU A 55 3.87 -16.29 -12.00
N ASP A 56 4.38 -15.23 -12.63
CA ASP A 56 5.55 -15.31 -13.52
C ASP A 56 6.79 -15.82 -12.78
N LEU A 57 6.98 -15.39 -11.53
CA LEU A 57 8.08 -15.85 -10.69
C LEU A 57 7.94 -17.33 -10.36
N GLU A 58 6.74 -17.78 -9.99
CA GLU A 58 6.46 -19.19 -9.76
C GLU A 58 6.74 -20.07 -10.98
N ILE A 59 6.33 -19.62 -12.17
CA ILE A 59 6.56 -20.36 -13.42
C ILE A 59 8.07 -20.53 -13.65
N LYS A 60 8.86 -19.46 -13.44
CA LYS A 60 10.33 -19.53 -13.58
C LYS A 60 11.00 -20.41 -12.53
N ILE A 61 10.46 -20.49 -11.33
CA ILE A 61 10.92 -21.45 -10.31
C ILE A 61 10.60 -22.89 -10.77
N LYS A 62 9.35 -23.16 -11.16
CA LYS A 62 8.88 -24.50 -11.58
C LYS A 62 9.60 -25.04 -12.82
N THR A 63 10.04 -24.15 -13.72
CA THR A 63 10.82 -24.51 -14.93
C THR A 63 12.32 -24.65 -14.66
N GLY A 64 12.79 -24.31 -13.45
CA GLY A 64 14.20 -24.35 -13.07
C GLY A 64 15.03 -23.18 -13.63
N GLU A 65 14.39 -22.15 -14.20
CA GLU A 65 15.08 -20.93 -14.66
C GLU A 65 15.63 -20.10 -13.49
N ILE A 66 14.96 -20.13 -12.34
CA ILE A 66 15.35 -19.45 -11.10
C ILE A 66 15.45 -20.48 -9.97
N PRO A 67 16.47 -20.40 -9.08
CA PRO A 67 16.58 -21.29 -7.93
C PRO A 67 15.33 -21.28 -7.04
N GLU A 68 14.88 -22.44 -6.57
CA GLU A 68 13.69 -22.55 -5.71
C GLU A 68 13.83 -21.82 -4.39
N HIS A 69 14.96 -22.01 -3.70
CA HIS A 69 15.27 -21.33 -2.45
C HIS A 69 16.40 -20.31 -2.65
N PRO A 70 16.27 -19.07 -2.14
CA PRO A 70 15.20 -18.56 -1.26
C PRO A 70 13.96 -18.00 -2.00
N THR A 71 13.86 -18.16 -3.32
CA THR A 71 12.89 -17.44 -4.18
C THR A 71 11.41 -17.72 -3.84
N TRP A 72 11.06 -18.89 -3.33
CA TRP A 72 9.69 -19.16 -2.83
C TRP A 72 9.24 -18.18 -1.74
N GLU A 73 10.16 -17.69 -0.90
CA GLU A 73 9.83 -16.68 0.13
C GLU A 73 9.46 -15.33 -0.51
N ASP A 74 10.12 -14.98 -1.62
CA ASP A 74 9.81 -13.76 -2.38
C ASP A 74 8.46 -13.88 -3.11
N VAL A 75 8.03 -15.08 -3.51
CA VAL A 75 6.66 -15.31 -4.01
C VAL A 75 5.64 -15.06 -2.91
N ILE A 76 5.81 -15.68 -1.74
CA ILE A 76 4.91 -15.48 -0.59
C ILE A 76 4.86 -14.01 -0.18
N LEU A 77 6.02 -13.33 -0.21
CA LEU A 77 6.08 -11.90 0.06
C LEU A 77 5.26 -11.11 -0.97
N LEU A 78 5.41 -11.38 -2.28
CA LEU A 78 4.61 -10.72 -3.33
C LEU A 78 3.11 -10.91 -3.12
N GLU A 79 2.65 -12.12 -2.82
CA GLU A 79 1.23 -12.40 -2.55
C GLU A 79 0.71 -11.58 -1.36
N ASN A 80 1.49 -11.50 -0.27
CA ASN A 80 1.14 -10.69 0.89
C ASN A 80 1.08 -9.20 0.57
N LEU A 81 2.02 -8.68 -0.23
CA LEU A 81 2.03 -7.28 -0.67
C LEU A 81 0.79 -6.99 -1.54
N GLU A 82 0.41 -7.91 -2.43
CA GLU A 82 -0.77 -7.78 -3.28
C GLU A 82 -2.08 -7.79 -2.47
N ALA A 83 -2.20 -8.70 -1.49
CA ALA A 83 -3.31 -8.69 -0.54
C ALA A 83 -3.38 -7.37 0.25
N GLY A 84 -2.22 -6.87 0.70
CA GLY A 84 -2.12 -5.58 1.40
C GLY A 84 -2.56 -4.39 0.53
N ILE A 85 -2.21 -4.38 -0.75
CA ILE A 85 -2.68 -3.38 -1.71
C ILE A 85 -4.20 -3.44 -1.87
N ALA A 86 -4.76 -4.64 -2.04
CA ALA A 86 -6.20 -4.83 -2.24
C ALA A 86 -7.02 -4.35 -1.02
N LEU A 87 -6.54 -4.59 0.19
CA LEU A 87 -7.16 -4.07 1.41
C LEU A 87 -7.17 -2.54 1.45
N ILE A 88 -6.02 -1.90 1.18
CA ILE A 88 -5.93 -0.44 1.18
C ILE A 88 -6.81 0.18 0.08
N ASP A 89 -6.90 -0.45 -1.09
CA ASP A 89 -7.79 0.01 -2.16
C ASP A 89 -9.26 -0.11 -1.78
N GLY A 90 -9.64 -1.16 -1.05
CA GLY A 90 -10.96 -1.29 -0.44
C GLY A 90 -11.26 -0.15 0.53
N ASP A 91 -10.33 0.14 1.47
CA ASP A 91 -10.49 1.21 2.46
C ASP A 91 -10.61 2.59 1.79
N ILE A 92 -9.76 2.88 0.80
CA ILE A 92 -9.81 4.14 0.04
C ILE A 92 -11.18 4.28 -0.64
N LYS A 93 -11.66 3.22 -1.29
CA LYS A 93 -12.97 3.21 -1.97
C LYS A 93 -14.11 3.47 -0.97
N SER A 94 -14.12 2.79 0.17
CA SER A 94 -15.16 2.97 1.20
C SER A 94 -15.19 4.40 1.74
N ILE A 95 -14.03 5.03 1.93
CA ILE A 95 -13.95 6.44 2.35
C ILE A 95 -14.55 7.35 1.27
N GLN A 96 -14.16 7.16 0.01
CA GLN A 96 -14.61 7.99 -1.11
C GLN A 96 -16.11 7.84 -1.43
N GLU A 97 -16.69 6.67 -1.16
CA GLU A 97 -18.13 6.43 -1.32
C GLU A 97 -18.97 6.99 -0.16
N SER A 98 -18.34 7.22 1.00
CA SER A 98 -18.99 7.71 2.22
C SER A 98 -18.88 9.22 2.42
N SER A 99 -18.08 9.91 1.60
CA SER A 99 -17.80 11.34 1.63
C SER A 99 -18.40 12.07 0.43
#